data_AF-A0A7U2NQ80-F1
#
_entry.id   AF-A0A7U2NQ80-F1
#
_cell.length_a   1.000
_cell.length_b   1.000
_cell.length_c   1.000
_cell.angle_alpha   90.00
_cell.angle_beta   90.00
_cell.angle_gamma   90.00
#
_symmetry.space_group_name_H-M   'P 1'
#
loop_
_entity.id
_entity.type
_entity.pdbx_description
1 polymer ?
#
loop_
_entity_poly.entity_id
_entity_poly.type
_entity_poly.pdbx_seq_one_letter_code
_entity_poly.pdbx_strand_id
1 'polypeptide(L)' 'MPRCGICMLWLGSPDASKVGAAASLAGEDLEARLMVFCMGCSHGFHGHHARDWFARHAMCPVPDCGCMCGLLK' A
#
# COMPACT_ATOMS: atom_id res chain seq x y z
N MET A 1 10.87 -6.33 -2.88
CA MET A 1 9.78 -5.89 -1.97
C MET A 1 8.47 -5.91 -2.73
N PRO A 2 7.31 -6.12 -2.09
CA PRO A 2 6.04 -6.06 -2.81
C PRO A 2 5.78 -4.64 -3.34
N ARG A 3 5.11 -4.54 -4.50
CA ARG A 3 4.60 -3.28 -5.05
C ARG A 3 3.18 -3.03 -4.55
N CYS A 4 2.80 -1.77 -4.41
CA CYS A 4 1.42 -1.39 -4.14
C CYS A 4 0.53 -1.77 -5.32
N GLY A 5 -0.57 -2.49 -5.06
CA GLY A 5 -1.53 -2.89 -6.09
C GLY A 5 -2.38 -1.75 -6.69
N ILE A 6 -2.12 -0.49 -6.31
CA ILE A 6 -2.81 0.71 -6.83
C ILE A 6 -1.84 1.59 -7.61
N CYS A 7 -0.76 2.08 -6.99
CA CYS A 7 0.19 2.99 -7.64
C CYS A 7 1.41 2.30 -8.26
N MET A 8 1.58 0.99 -8.06
CA MET A 8 2.70 0.20 -8.56
C MET A 8 4.10 0.64 -8.06
N LEU A 9 4.17 1.52 -7.06
CA LEU A 9 5.42 1.87 -6.39
C LEU A 9 5.76 0.83 -5.31
N TRP A 10 7.04 0.79 -4.91
CA TRP A 10 7.50 -0.10 -3.86
C TRP A 10 6.88 0.25 -2.50
N LEU A 11 6.47 -0.77 -1.76
CA LEU A 11 5.91 -0.62 -0.41
C LEU A 11 6.99 -0.35 0.64
N GLY A 12 8.21 -0.83 0.42
CA GLY A 12 9.36 -0.43 1.22
C GLY A 12 10.14 0.63 0.49
N SER A 13 9.85 1.87 0.85
CA SER A 13 10.59 3.07 0.51
C SER A 13 10.52 3.99 1.73
N PRO A 14 11.55 4.80 1.97
CA PRO A 14 12.66 5.10 1.07
C PRO A 14 13.81 4.08 1.23
N ASP A 15 14.75 4.07 0.28
CA ASP A 15 15.93 3.19 0.31
C ASP A 15 16.85 3.58 1.47
N ALA A 16 16.87 2.79 2.54
CA ALA A 16 17.69 3.03 3.72
C ALA A 16 19.21 3.10 3.41
N SER A 17 19.65 2.60 2.25
CA SER A 17 21.06 2.65 1.80
C SER A 17 21.42 4.00 1.17
N LYS A 18 20.43 4.85 0.85
CA LYS A 18 20.66 6.17 0.27
C LYS A 18 20.70 7.25 1.35
N VAL A 19 21.81 7.97 1.41
CA VAL A 19 21.96 9.14 2.28
C VAL A 19 20.85 10.15 1.97
N GLY A 20 20.10 10.57 2.99
CA GLY A 20 18.98 11.51 2.84
C GLY A 20 17.64 10.87 2.46
N ALA A 21 17.56 9.55 2.30
CA ALA A 21 16.31 8.82 2.06
C ALA A 21 15.23 9.13 3.12
N ALA A 22 15.59 9.18 4.40
CA ALA A 22 14.65 9.56 5.45
C ALA A 22 14.15 11.01 5.31
N ALA A 23 14.96 11.91 4.74
CA ALA A 23 14.56 13.30 4.51
C ALA A 23 13.57 13.43 3.34
N SER A 24 13.58 12.51 2.36
CA SER A 24 12.57 12.52 1.29
C SER A 24 11.16 12.20 1.78
N LEU A 25 11.05 11.63 2.98
CA LEU A 25 9.76 11.43 3.65
C LEU A 25 9.22 12.73 4.27
N ALA A 26 10.06 13.75 4.50
CA ALA A 26 9.66 14.98 5.17
C ALA A 26 8.62 15.73 4.32
N GLY A 27 7.36 15.69 4.74
CA GLY A 27 6.22 16.27 4.02
C GLY A 27 5.26 15.24 3.40
N GLU A 28 5.62 13.95 3.38
CA GLU A 28 4.68 12.89 2.97
C GLU A 28 3.67 12.56 4.09
N ASP A 29 2.47 12.14 3.67
CA ASP A 29 1.46 11.55 4.56
C ASP A 29 2.05 10.35 5.33
N LEU A 30 1.80 10.30 6.64
CA LEU A 30 2.28 9.20 7.48
C LEU A 30 1.73 7.85 7.00
N GLU A 31 0.49 7.81 6.53
CA GLU A 31 -0.13 6.60 6.00
C GLU A 31 0.47 6.17 4.65
N ALA A 32 1.16 7.06 3.92
CA ALA A 32 1.93 6.69 2.74
C ALA A 32 3.15 5.83 3.06
N ARG A 33 3.64 5.89 4.31
CA ARG A 33 4.77 5.09 4.80
C ARG A 33 4.33 3.75 5.37
N LEU A 34 3.04 3.58 5.63
CA LEU A 34 2.49 2.33 6.13
C LEU A 34 2.29 1.35 4.97
N MET A 35 2.69 0.11 5.18
CA MET A 35 2.34 -1.00 4.31
C MET A 35 1.19 -1.78 4.94
N VAL A 36 0.15 -2.00 4.17
CA VAL A 36 -1.01 -2.81 4.55
C VAL A 36 -1.16 -3.94 3.55
N PHE A 37 -1.50 -5.12 4.03
CA PHE A 37 -1.64 -6.31 3.20
C PHE A 37 -2.87 -7.12 3.61
N CYS A 38 -3.54 -7.70 2.62
CA CYS A 38 -4.62 -8.62 2.89
C CYS A 38 -4.05 -10.00 3.20
N MET A 39 -4.41 -10.59 4.33
CA MET A 39 -3.98 -11.95 4.70
C MET A 39 -4.56 -13.03 3.78
N GLY A 40 -5.66 -12.75 3.09
CA GLY A 40 -6.33 -13.70 2.19
C GLY A 40 -5.69 -13.81 0.81
N CYS A 41 -5.33 -12.69 0.19
CA CYS A 41 -4.71 -12.68 -1.15
C CYS A 41 -3.23 -12.28 -1.17
N SER A 42 -2.68 -11.87 -0.02
CA SER A 42 -1.29 -11.39 0.13
C SER A 42 -0.92 -10.16 -0.72
N HIS A 43 -1.90 -9.47 -1.33
CA HIS A 43 -1.66 -8.20 -2.02
C HIS A 43 -1.47 -7.07 -1.01
N GLY A 44 -0.48 -6.22 -1.29
CA GLY A 44 -0.09 -5.10 -0.45
C GLY A 44 -0.40 -3.73 -1.07
N PHE A 45 -0.57 -2.73 -0.21
CA PHE A 45 -0.88 -1.35 -0.57
C PHE A 45 -0.21 -0.38 0.41
N HIS A 46 0.03 0.85 -0.05
CA HIS A 46 0.30 1.94 0.89
C HIS A 46 -0.98 2.22 1.68
N GLY A 47 -0.83 2.61 2.94
CA GLY A 47 -1.95 2.85 3.85
C GLY A 47 -2.99 3.81 3.28
N HIS A 48 -2.56 4.98 2.79
CA HIS A 48 -3.47 5.98 2.21
C HIS A 48 -4.20 5.45 0.95
N HIS A 49 -3.52 4.74 0.05
CA HIS A 49 -4.14 4.14 -1.13
C HIS A 49 -5.18 3.08 -0.74
N ALA A 50 -4.88 2.23 0.25
CA ALA A 50 -5.85 1.27 0.76
C ALA A 50 -7.05 1.97 1.40
N ARG A 51 -6.82 2.96 2.27
CA ARG A 51 -7.87 3.75 2.92
C ARG A 51 -8.84 4.33 1.90
N ASP A 52 -8.29 5.01 0.89
CA ASP A 52 -9.09 5.73 -0.10
C ASP A 52 -9.85 4.77 -1.03
N TRP A 53 -9.23 3.67 -1.45
CA TRP A 53 -9.88 2.65 -2.28
C TRP A 53 -10.98 1.92 -1.49
N PHE A 54 -10.67 1.42 -0.30
CA PHE A 54 -11.61 0.60 0.48
C PHE A 54 -12.72 1.41 1.15
N ALA A 55 -12.62 2.74 1.17
CA ALA A 55 -13.75 3.61 1.50
C ALA A 55 -14.91 3.51 0.49
N ARG A 56 -14.64 3.06 -0.74
CA ARG A 56 -15.62 3.01 -1.85
C ARG A 56 -15.77 1.63 -2.49
N HIS A 57 -14.80 0.74 -2.27
CA HIS A 57 -14.74 -0.56 -2.90
C HIS A 57 -14.45 -1.65 -1.86
N ALA A 58 -14.99 -2.85 -2.04
CA ALA A 58 -14.69 -3.98 -1.15
C ALA A 58 -13.72 -4.99 -1.79
N MET A 59 -13.67 -5.04 -3.12
CA MET A 59 -12.85 -5.96 -3.90
C MET A 59 -11.40 -5.46 -4.02
N CYS A 60 -10.45 -6.39 -4.07
CA CYS A 60 -9.04 -6.14 -4.35
C CYS A 60 -8.88 -5.43 -5.71
N PRO A 61 -8.09 -4.34 -5.80
CA PRO A 61 -7.87 -3.64 -7.07
C PRO A 61 -6.93 -4.39 -8.04
N VAL A 62 -6.26 -5.45 -7.58
CA VAL A 62 -5.32 -6.20 -8.42
C VAL A 62 -6.11 -7.00 -9.46
N PRO A 63 -5.77 -6.92 -10.76
CA PRO A 63 -6.42 -7.70 -11.81
C PRO A 63 -6.47 -9.19 -11.48
N ASP A 64 -7.58 -9.83 -11.86
CA ASP A 64 -7.86 -11.25 -11.62
C ASP A 64 -7.92 -11.69 -10.14
N CYS A 65 -7.91 -10.74 -9.19
CA CYS A 65 -8.08 -11.02 -7.77
C CYS A 65 -9.52 -10.78 -7.29
N GLY A 66 -10.30 -11.84 -7.08
CA GLY A 66 -11.67 -11.75 -6.55
C GLY A 66 -11.78 -11.56 -5.03
N CYS A 67 -10.69 -11.25 -4.33
CA CYS A 67 -10.69 -11.18 -2.86
C CYS A 67 -11.39 -9.91 -2.34
N MET A 68 -12.29 -10.06 -1.36
CA MET A 68 -13.03 -8.95 -0.74
C MET A 68 -12.23 -8.32 0.42
N CYS A 69 -11.07 -7.75 0.09
CA CYS A 69 -10.10 -7.22 1.05
C CYS A 69 -10.70 -6.15 2.00
N GLY A 70 -11.65 -5.34 1.53
CA GLY A 70 -12.26 -4.28 2.34
C GLY A 70 -13.29 -4.75 3.37
N LEU A 71 -13.67 -6.03 3.36
CA LEU A 71 -14.64 -6.62 4.30
C LEU A 71 -14.00 -7.53 5.35
N LEU A 72 -12.78 -8.01 5.08
CA LEU A 72 -12.02 -8.87 5.96
C LEU A 72 -11.30 -7.99 6.99
N LYS A 73 -11.87 -7.91 8.20
CA LYS A 73 -11.24 -7.26 9.36
C LYS A 73 -10.28 -8.20 10.06
#